data_AF-B5W3W3-F1
#
_entry.id   AF-B5W3W3-F1
#
_cell.length_a   1.000
_cell.length_b   1.000
_cell.length_c   1.000
_cell.angle_alpha   90.00
_cell.angle_beta   90.00
_cell.angle_gamma   90.00
#
_symmetry.space_group_name_H-M   'P 1'
#
loop_
_entity.id
_entity.type
_entity.pdbx_description
1 polymer ?
#
loop_
_entity_poly.entity_id
_entity_poly.type
_entity_poly.pdbx_seq_one_letter_code
_entity_poly.pdbx_strand_id
1 'polypeptide(L)'
;MKLLISNDDGVFALGIRSLANSLGEAGHDVTVVCPDRERSATGHGLTLHQPIRAEECSSVFHPTVTAWSCSGTPADCVKLGLFALLDSMPDMVLSGINHGPNLGTDILYSGTVSAAMEGLIEGIPSIAFSLASYSSVEFDLAAGFATTLVNALENQGLSEAFLLNVNIPAVGEQEIAGVAIARQGIRRYVDIFEKRVDPRGKTYYWLAGELLEDVEEVIDHQNFDHAPTDVSAVRSNYITITPLQYNLTQFKALEPLADLVAAVRHWRQ
;
A
#
# COMPACT_ATOMS: atom_id res chain seq x y z
N MET A 1 1.32 21.34 2.07
CA MET A 1 2.24 20.40 1.40
C MET A 1 1.92 20.19 -0.08
N LYS A 2 2.94 19.76 -0.85
CA LYS A 2 2.86 19.12 -2.16
C LYS A 2 2.74 17.61 -1.99
N LEU A 3 1.72 17.00 -2.57
CA LEU A 3 1.40 15.59 -2.42
C LEU A 3 1.42 14.89 -3.78
N LEU A 4 2.13 13.77 -3.86
CA LEU A 4 2.02 12.83 -4.98
C LEU A 4 1.12 11.67 -4.54
N ILE A 5 0.05 11.40 -5.28
CA ILE A 5 -0.91 10.33 -4.95
C ILE A 5 -0.97 9.30 -6.08
N SER A 6 -0.95 8.01 -5.72
CA SER A 6 -1.10 6.89 -6.66
C SER A 6 -2.10 5.84 -6.14
N ASN A 7 -2.32 4.76 -6.90
CA ASN A 7 -3.07 3.56 -6.49
C ASN A 7 -2.76 2.38 -7.42
N ASP A 8 -3.37 1.22 -7.17
CA ASP A 8 -3.40 0.06 -8.07
C ASP A 8 -4.76 -0.22 -8.72
N ASP A 9 -5.85 0.38 -8.23
CA ASP A 9 -7.19 0.26 -8.85
C ASP A 9 -7.32 1.06 -10.17
N GLY A 10 -6.43 2.01 -10.41
CA GLY A 10 -6.38 2.88 -11.59
C GLY A 10 -7.01 4.26 -11.39
N VAL A 11 -6.75 5.16 -12.33
CA VAL A 11 -7.04 6.61 -12.21
C VAL A 11 -8.54 6.95 -12.09
N PHE A 12 -9.43 6.08 -12.55
CA PHE A 12 -10.88 6.30 -12.52
C PHE A 12 -11.56 5.70 -11.28
N ALA A 13 -10.81 5.07 -10.38
CA ALA A 13 -11.37 4.43 -9.19
C ALA A 13 -11.94 5.46 -8.20
N LEU A 14 -12.97 5.05 -7.44
CA LEU A 14 -13.61 5.95 -6.49
C LEU A 14 -12.69 6.32 -5.33
N GLY A 15 -11.93 5.36 -4.80
CA GLY A 15 -11.05 5.57 -3.64
C GLY A 15 -9.94 6.59 -3.86
N ILE A 16 -9.28 6.57 -5.04
CA ILE A 16 -8.27 7.59 -5.40
C ILE A 16 -8.90 8.97 -5.55
N ARG A 17 -10.10 9.04 -6.15
CA ARG A 17 -10.82 10.30 -6.30
C ARG A 17 -11.22 10.88 -4.95
N SER A 18 -11.75 10.06 -4.04
CA SER A 18 -12.09 10.50 -2.68
C SER A 18 -10.87 11.01 -1.94
N LEU A 19 -9.75 10.27 -1.97
CA LEU A 19 -8.51 10.69 -1.32
C LEU A 19 -7.96 12.02 -1.89
N ALA A 20 -7.79 12.10 -3.20
CA ALA A 20 -7.20 13.26 -3.86
C ALA A 20 -8.08 14.52 -3.72
N ASN A 21 -9.40 14.36 -3.87
CA ASN A 21 -10.32 15.50 -3.73
C ASN A 21 -10.35 16.01 -2.29
N SER A 22 -10.44 15.14 -1.27
CA SER A 22 -10.47 15.57 0.13
C SER A 22 -9.19 16.30 0.54
N LEU A 23 -8.03 15.89 0.02
CA LEU A 23 -6.75 16.58 0.27
C LEU A 23 -6.61 17.88 -0.52
N GLY A 24 -7.11 17.92 -1.76
CA GLY A 24 -7.15 19.14 -2.57
C GLY A 24 -8.08 20.21 -1.98
N GLU A 25 -9.24 19.81 -1.46
CA GLU A 25 -10.19 20.68 -0.75
C GLU A 25 -9.63 21.18 0.59
N ALA A 26 -8.78 20.38 1.25
CA ALA A 26 -8.03 20.78 2.44
C ALA A 26 -6.91 21.79 2.15
N GLY A 27 -6.68 22.15 0.88
CA GLY A 27 -5.74 23.19 0.47
C GLY A 27 -4.33 22.70 0.16
N HIS A 28 -4.12 21.39 0.01
CA HIS A 28 -2.83 20.85 -0.44
C HIS A 28 -2.67 20.96 -1.97
N ASP A 29 -1.42 21.03 -2.43
CA ASP A 29 -1.06 20.95 -3.85
C ASP A 29 -0.96 19.47 -4.24
N VAL A 30 -1.94 18.95 -4.98
CA VAL A 30 -2.11 17.51 -5.21
C VAL A 30 -1.87 17.17 -6.68
N THR A 31 -0.92 16.25 -6.91
CA THR A 31 -0.73 15.59 -8.20
C THR A 31 -1.03 14.10 -8.08
N VAL A 32 -1.90 13.59 -8.94
CA VAL A 32 -2.25 12.17 -9.05
C VAL A 32 -1.52 11.57 -10.25
N VAL A 33 -0.84 10.44 -10.06
CA VAL A 33 -0.29 9.64 -11.16
C VAL A 33 -0.67 8.18 -10.89
N CYS A 34 -1.56 7.62 -11.71
CA CYS A 34 -2.14 6.31 -11.48
C CYS A 34 -2.15 5.45 -12.75
N PRO A 35 -2.21 4.12 -12.63
CA PRO A 35 -2.42 3.24 -13.77
C PRO A 35 -3.70 3.57 -14.57
N ASP A 36 -3.65 3.32 -15.87
CA ASP A 36 -4.75 3.51 -16.82
C ASP A 36 -5.95 2.55 -16.58
N ARG A 37 -5.71 1.46 -15.85
CA ARG A 37 -6.66 0.41 -15.50
C ARG A 37 -6.22 -0.27 -14.22
N GLU A 38 -7.06 -1.13 -13.67
CA GLU A 38 -6.72 -1.97 -12.52
C GLU A 38 -5.45 -2.81 -12.77
N ARG A 39 -4.52 -2.75 -11.82
CA ARG A 39 -3.24 -3.48 -11.78
C ARG A 39 -3.08 -4.25 -10.46
N SER A 40 -4.17 -4.76 -9.91
CA SER A 40 -4.19 -5.56 -8.68
C SER A 40 -3.22 -6.74 -8.73
N ALA A 41 -2.61 -7.05 -7.57
CA ALA A 41 -1.65 -8.13 -7.39
C ALA A 41 -0.40 -8.10 -8.30
N THR A 42 -0.02 -6.92 -8.80
CA THR A 42 1.24 -6.73 -9.54
C THR A 42 2.48 -6.71 -8.64
N GLY A 43 2.29 -6.64 -7.32
CA GLY A 43 3.39 -6.47 -6.35
C GLY A 43 4.23 -5.23 -6.66
N HIS A 44 5.53 -5.33 -6.43
CA HIS A 44 6.49 -4.25 -6.64
C HIS A 44 7.19 -4.32 -8.02
N GLY A 45 6.41 -4.52 -9.08
CA GLY A 45 6.93 -4.65 -10.45
C GLY A 45 7.26 -3.31 -11.12
N LEU A 46 8.33 -3.26 -11.92
CA LEU A 46 8.71 -2.11 -12.76
C LEU A 46 8.75 -2.49 -14.25
N THR A 47 8.34 -1.58 -15.12
CA THR A 47 8.37 -1.77 -16.58
C THR A 47 9.74 -1.40 -17.14
N LEU A 48 10.56 -2.40 -17.49
CA LEU A 48 11.94 -2.19 -17.99
C LEU A 48 12.10 -2.37 -19.51
N HIS A 49 11.24 -3.15 -20.14
CA HIS A 49 11.44 -3.61 -21.53
C HIS A 49 10.49 -2.96 -22.55
N GLN A 50 9.64 -2.04 -22.10
CA GLN A 50 8.66 -1.35 -22.94
C GLN A 50 8.54 0.11 -22.49
N PRO A 51 8.21 1.04 -23.41
CA PRO A 51 8.00 2.43 -23.04
C PRO A 51 6.74 2.60 -22.20
N ILE A 52 6.80 3.47 -21.20
CA ILE A 52 5.66 3.93 -20.41
C ILE A 52 5.11 5.22 -21.04
N ARG A 53 3.78 5.36 -21.07
CA ARG A 53 3.08 6.56 -21.53
C ARG A 53 2.28 7.15 -20.39
N ALA A 54 2.21 8.48 -20.33
CA ALA A 54 1.32 9.20 -19.44
C ALA A 54 0.54 10.26 -20.21
N GLU A 55 -0.73 10.42 -19.86
CA GLU A 55 -1.65 11.39 -20.44
C GLU A 55 -2.38 12.12 -19.31
N GLU A 56 -2.52 13.43 -19.44
CA GLU A 56 -3.23 14.24 -18.46
C GLU A 56 -4.73 13.90 -18.47
N CYS A 57 -5.28 13.68 -17.28
CA CYS A 57 -6.68 13.36 -17.08
C CYS A 57 -7.40 14.57 -16.49
N SER A 58 -8.21 15.24 -17.30
CA SER A 58 -9.02 16.38 -16.87
C SER A 58 -10.44 15.99 -16.47
N SER A 59 -11.08 16.80 -15.62
CA SER A 59 -12.50 16.74 -15.26
C SER A 59 -12.99 15.59 -14.37
N VAL A 60 -12.11 14.68 -13.94
CA VAL A 60 -12.48 13.57 -13.02
C VAL A 60 -12.27 13.94 -11.54
N PHE A 61 -11.31 14.83 -11.28
CA PHE A 61 -10.92 15.26 -9.94
C PHE A 61 -11.35 16.70 -9.65
N HIS A 62 -11.20 17.11 -8.39
CA HIS A 62 -11.39 18.49 -7.96
C HIS A 62 -10.52 19.45 -8.79
N PRO A 63 -10.96 20.69 -9.10
CA PRO A 63 -10.21 21.60 -10.00
C PRO A 63 -8.79 21.97 -9.56
N THR A 64 -8.43 21.73 -8.30
CA THR A 64 -7.08 21.97 -7.77
C THR A 64 -6.15 20.76 -7.90
N VAL A 65 -6.66 19.61 -8.36
CA VAL A 65 -5.90 18.38 -8.52
C VAL A 65 -5.43 18.24 -9.96
N THR A 66 -4.13 18.06 -10.16
CA THR A 66 -3.57 17.67 -11.45
C THR A 66 -3.52 16.14 -11.50
N ALA A 67 -3.99 15.51 -12.57
CA ALA A 67 -4.04 14.04 -12.65
C ALA A 67 -3.47 13.50 -13.96
N TRP A 68 -2.78 12.36 -13.88
CA TRP A 68 -2.17 11.67 -15.00
C TRP A 68 -2.57 10.19 -15.00
N SER A 69 -2.99 9.71 -16.17
CA SER A 69 -3.20 8.29 -16.45
C SER A 69 -1.92 7.71 -17.06
N CYS A 70 -1.41 6.62 -16.48
CA CYS A 70 -0.13 6.02 -16.85
C CYS A 70 -0.29 4.56 -17.28
N SER A 71 0.39 4.13 -18.34
CA SER A 71 0.29 2.75 -18.84
C SER A 71 1.06 1.71 -18.00
N GLY A 72 1.88 2.16 -17.04
CA GLY A 72 2.78 1.34 -16.23
C GLY A 72 2.12 0.66 -15.02
N THR A 73 2.95 0.14 -14.13
CA THR A 73 2.57 -0.37 -12.80
C THR A 73 2.39 0.77 -11.79
N PRO A 74 1.83 0.52 -10.59
CA PRO A 74 1.78 1.53 -9.53
C PRO A 74 3.16 2.10 -9.17
N ALA A 75 4.19 1.27 -9.11
CA ALA A 75 5.57 1.71 -8.86
C ALA A 75 6.12 2.58 -10.01
N ASP A 76 5.84 2.21 -11.27
CA ASP A 76 6.17 3.04 -12.43
C ASP A 76 5.50 4.43 -12.34
N CYS A 77 4.25 4.49 -11.87
CA CYS A 77 3.52 5.75 -11.73
C CYS A 77 4.20 6.69 -10.73
N VAL A 78 4.64 6.17 -9.58
CA VAL A 78 5.35 6.97 -8.58
C VAL A 78 6.69 7.44 -9.13
N LYS A 79 7.50 6.56 -9.72
CA LYS A 79 8.78 6.95 -10.34
C LYS A 79 8.60 7.98 -11.45
N LEU A 80 7.60 7.81 -12.31
CA LEU A 80 7.30 8.76 -13.38
C LEU A 80 6.86 10.12 -12.81
N GLY A 81 6.04 10.11 -11.76
CA GLY A 81 5.68 11.31 -11.00
C GLY A 81 6.92 12.05 -10.51
N LEU A 82 7.75 11.37 -9.71
CA LEU A 82 8.91 11.96 -9.06
C LEU A 82 9.96 12.50 -10.04
N PHE A 83 10.20 11.80 -11.15
CA PHE A 83 11.36 12.06 -12.01
C PHE A 83 11.04 12.68 -13.36
N ALA A 84 9.77 12.78 -13.76
CA ALA A 84 9.40 13.27 -15.09
C ALA A 84 8.19 14.21 -15.13
N LEU A 85 7.21 14.06 -14.24
CA LEU A 85 5.95 14.83 -14.30
C LEU A 85 5.88 15.99 -13.32
N LEU A 86 6.45 15.84 -12.11
CA LEU A 86 6.45 16.90 -11.11
C LEU A 86 7.61 17.88 -11.36
N ASP A 87 7.37 19.17 -11.15
CA ASP A 87 8.40 20.22 -11.24
C ASP A 87 9.40 20.19 -10.07
N SER A 88 9.01 19.57 -8.96
CA SER A 88 9.83 19.42 -7.75
C SER A 88 9.40 18.20 -6.96
N MET A 89 10.29 17.65 -6.14
CA MET A 89 9.95 16.55 -5.23
C MET A 89 8.74 16.92 -4.33
N PRO A 90 7.80 15.98 -4.10
CA PRO A 90 6.68 16.18 -3.19
C PRO A 90 7.16 16.11 -1.73
N ASP A 91 6.36 16.66 -0.82
CA ASP A 91 6.58 16.54 0.62
C ASP A 91 6.19 15.15 1.15
N MET A 92 5.23 14.49 0.48
CA MET A 92 4.73 13.16 0.86
C MET A 92 4.21 12.39 -0.36
N VAL A 93 4.38 11.06 -0.35
CA VAL A 93 3.77 10.14 -1.31
C VAL A 93 2.62 9.38 -0.65
N LEU A 94 1.43 9.42 -1.24
CA LEU A 94 0.26 8.71 -0.76
C LEU A 94 -0.16 7.67 -1.79
N SER A 95 -0.70 6.54 -1.33
CA SER A 95 -1.25 5.52 -2.20
C SER A 95 -2.59 5.02 -1.67
N GLY A 96 -3.61 4.95 -2.53
CA GLY A 96 -4.95 4.50 -2.19
C GLY A 96 -6.06 5.51 -2.54
N ILE A 97 -7.24 5.47 -1.92
CA ILE A 97 -7.67 4.45 -0.94
C ILE A 97 -8.01 3.16 -1.69
N ASN A 98 -7.32 2.07 -1.36
CA ASN A 98 -7.54 0.77 -1.98
C ASN A 98 -8.92 0.20 -1.62
N HIS A 99 -9.59 -0.43 -2.60
CA HIS A 99 -10.83 -1.17 -2.37
C HIS A 99 -10.54 -2.60 -1.89
N GLY A 100 -10.20 -2.72 -0.61
CA GLY A 100 -9.85 -3.98 0.02
C GLY A 100 -8.71 -3.80 1.02
N PRO A 101 -8.64 -4.64 2.08
CA PRO A 101 -7.57 -4.55 3.06
C PRO A 101 -6.21 -4.95 2.49
N ASN A 102 -5.16 -4.27 2.95
CA ASN A 102 -3.76 -4.66 2.80
C ASN A 102 -3.20 -4.98 4.19
N LEU A 103 -3.46 -6.22 4.64
CA LEU A 103 -3.20 -6.66 6.01
C LEU A 103 -2.22 -7.84 6.05
N GLY A 104 -1.37 -7.87 7.07
CA GLY A 104 -0.44 -8.96 7.31
C GLY A 104 0.45 -9.27 6.11
N THR A 105 0.56 -10.55 5.74
CA THR A 105 1.42 -11.01 4.63
C THR A 105 0.95 -10.59 3.24
N ASP A 106 -0.29 -10.14 3.07
CA ASP A 106 -0.80 -9.67 1.77
C ASP A 106 -0.11 -8.40 1.29
N ILE A 107 0.45 -7.64 2.23
CA ILE A 107 1.24 -6.44 1.97
C ILE A 107 2.35 -6.70 0.93
N LEU A 108 2.94 -7.90 0.90
CA LEU A 108 4.00 -8.27 -0.03
C LEU A 108 3.56 -8.27 -1.51
N TYR A 109 2.26 -8.41 -1.77
CA TYR A 109 1.69 -8.48 -3.11
C TYR A 109 0.88 -7.23 -3.48
N SER A 110 0.79 -6.28 -2.54
CA SER A 110 -0.02 -5.07 -2.68
C SER A 110 0.62 -4.07 -3.63
N GLY A 111 -0.10 -3.69 -4.69
CA GLY A 111 0.31 -2.57 -5.55
C GLY A 111 0.18 -1.24 -4.82
N THR A 112 -0.87 -1.07 -4.01
CA THR A 112 -1.06 0.11 -3.16
C THR A 112 0.14 0.33 -2.21
N VAL A 113 0.58 -0.69 -1.47
CA VAL A 113 1.73 -0.54 -0.57
C VAL A 113 3.04 -0.38 -1.35
N SER A 114 3.20 -1.07 -2.48
CA SER A 114 4.39 -0.93 -3.33
C SER A 114 4.56 0.49 -3.87
N ALA A 115 3.48 1.16 -4.28
CA ALA A 115 3.54 2.56 -4.71
C ALA A 115 4.01 3.49 -3.56
N ALA A 116 3.46 3.35 -2.35
CA ALA A 116 3.95 4.12 -1.21
C ALA A 116 5.41 3.76 -0.83
N MET A 117 5.81 2.50 -1.01
CA MET A 117 7.18 2.06 -0.75
C MET A 117 8.21 2.71 -1.68
N GLU A 118 7.85 2.99 -2.94
CA GLU A 118 8.71 3.77 -3.85
C GLU A 118 9.02 5.17 -3.31
N GLY A 119 8.05 5.85 -2.68
CA GLY A 119 8.31 7.12 -2.00
C GLY A 119 9.33 6.98 -0.87
N LEU A 120 9.19 5.95 -0.02
CA LEU A 120 10.15 5.68 1.06
C LEU A 120 11.56 5.36 0.53
N ILE A 121 11.67 4.62 -0.57
CA ILE A 121 12.96 4.30 -1.21
C ILE A 121 13.69 5.58 -1.63
N GLU A 122 12.96 6.59 -2.11
CA GLU A 122 13.51 7.89 -2.49
C GLU A 122 13.63 8.87 -1.28
N GLY A 123 13.42 8.38 -0.05
CA GLY A 123 13.56 9.18 1.17
C GLY A 123 12.40 10.14 1.43
N ILE A 124 11.22 9.89 0.87
CA ILE A 124 10.03 10.71 1.05
C ILE A 124 9.07 10.01 2.04
N PRO A 125 8.53 10.70 3.06
CA PRO A 125 7.47 10.18 3.90
C PRO A 125 6.30 9.65 3.06
N SER A 126 5.81 8.46 3.41
CA SER A 126 4.86 7.76 2.56
C SER A 126 3.76 7.04 3.34
N ILE A 127 2.55 7.02 2.79
CA ILE A 127 1.38 6.37 3.41
C ILE A 127 0.57 5.58 2.39
N ALA A 128 0.27 4.33 2.71
CA ALA A 128 -0.68 3.50 1.99
C ALA A 128 -2.02 3.45 2.74
N PHE A 129 -3.12 3.75 2.08
CA PHE A 129 -4.47 3.74 2.65
C PHE A 129 -5.33 2.65 2.00
N SER A 130 -6.04 1.89 2.83
CA SER A 130 -6.91 0.80 2.39
C SER A 130 -8.23 0.83 3.15
N LEU A 131 -9.35 0.69 2.45
CA LEU A 131 -10.64 0.41 3.06
C LEU A 131 -10.75 -1.11 3.26
N ALA A 132 -10.96 -1.57 4.48
CA ALA A 132 -10.99 -3.00 4.82
C ALA A 132 -12.33 -3.67 4.43
N SER A 133 -12.72 -3.51 3.17
CA SER A 133 -13.88 -4.15 2.55
C SER A 133 -13.69 -4.22 1.04
N TYR A 134 -14.17 -5.30 0.43
CA TYR A 134 -14.21 -5.48 -1.03
C TYR A 134 -15.58 -5.15 -1.65
N SER A 135 -16.57 -4.81 -0.82
CA SER A 135 -17.95 -4.56 -1.24
C SER A 135 -18.44 -3.15 -0.92
N SER A 136 -17.78 -2.45 0.00
CA SER A 136 -18.17 -1.10 0.38
C SER A 136 -17.72 -0.09 -0.67
N VAL A 137 -18.63 0.80 -1.06
CA VAL A 137 -18.33 1.92 -1.96
C VAL A 137 -18.22 3.25 -1.24
N GLU A 138 -18.30 3.23 0.10
CA GLU A 138 -18.28 4.41 0.96
C GLU A 138 -16.83 4.71 1.40
N PHE A 139 -16.20 5.71 0.80
CA PHE A 139 -14.81 6.10 1.07
C PHE A 139 -14.67 7.35 1.94
N ASP A 140 -15.78 8.03 2.26
CA ASP A 140 -15.76 9.34 2.91
C ASP A 140 -15.08 9.32 4.28
N LEU A 141 -15.37 8.31 5.10
CA LEU A 141 -14.70 8.14 6.41
C LEU A 141 -13.20 7.90 6.25
N ALA A 142 -12.81 7.06 5.30
CA ALA A 142 -11.41 6.75 5.04
C ALA A 142 -10.65 7.98 4.50
N ALA A 143 -11.27 8.76 3.61
CA ALA A 143 -10.70 10.00 3.07
C ALA A 143 -10.60 11.09 4.15
N GLY A 144 -11.62 11.26 4.99
CA GLY A 144 -11.59 12.18 6.13
C GLY A 144 -10.49 11.82 7.14
N PHE A 145 -10.32 10.53 7.44
CA PHE A 145 -9.23 10.08 8.29
C PHE A 145 -7.85 10.33 7.64
N ALA A 146 -7.71 10.05 6.35
CA ALA A 146 -6.47 10.30 5.61
C ALA A 146 -6.08 11.79 5.66
N THR A 147 -7.01 12.70 5.40
CA THR A 147 -6.79 14.15 5.52
C THR A 147 -6.39 14.54 6.94
N THR A 148 -7.06 13.99 7.96
CA THR A 148 -6.72 14.25 9.37
C THR A 148 -5.29 13.80 9.69
N LEU A 149 -4.91 12.60 9.25
CA LEU A 149 -3.58 12.04 9.49
C LEU A 149 -2.49 12.85 8.78
N VAL A 150 -2.69 13.20 7.50
CA VAL A 150 -1.75 14.00 6.71
C VAL A 150 -1.53 15.37 7.36
N ASN A 151 -2.59 16.05 7.78
CA ASN A 151 -2.49 17.33 8.49
C ASN A 151 -1.79 17.20 9.85
N ALA A 152 -2.03 16.12 10.59
CA ALA A 152 -1.35 15.89 11.86
C ALA A 152 0.17 15.70 11.66
N LEU A 153 0.57 14.99 10.60
CA LEU A 153 1.98 14.75 10.26
C LEU A 153 2.68 16.03 9.77
N GLU A 154 2.00 16.87 8.98
CA GLU A 154 2.50 18.19 8.57
C GLU A 154 2.87 19.04 9.79
N ASN A 155 1.97 19.09 10.79
CA ASN A 155 2.15 19.88 12.00
C ASN A 155 3.24 19.34 12.95
N GLN A 156 3.54 18.04 12.90
CA GLN A 156 4.58 17.44 13.74
C GLN A 156 5.99 17.66 13.19
N GLY A 157 6.14 17.99 11.90
CA GLY A 157 7.44 18.29 11.29
C GLY A 157 8.42 17.11 11.33
N LEU A 158 7.93 15.89 11.10
CA LEU A 158 8.76 14.68 11.11
C LEU A 158 9.88 14.77 10.05
N SER A 159 11.12 14.57 10.48
CA SER A 159 12.31 14.74 9.64
C SER A 159 12.79 13.47 8.95
N GLU A 160 12.36 12.30 9.43
CA GLU A 160 12.77 11.01 8.88
C GLU A 160 11.70 10.45 7.95
N ALA A 161 12.13 9.88 6.82
CA ALA A 161 11.23 9.20 5.91
C ALA A 161 10.68 7.93 6.56
N PHE A 162 9.39 7.69 6.38
CA PHE A 162 8.68 6.53 6.91
C PHE A 162 7.71 5.97 5.88
N LEU A 163 7.28 4.72 6.08
CA LEU A 163 6.14 4.14 5.38
C LEU A 163 5.10 3.70 6.42
N LEU A 164 3.90 4.27 6.34
CA LEU A 164 2.75 3.85 7.16
C LEU A 164 1.75 3.10 6.29
N ASN A 165 1.38 1.89 6.68
CA ASN A 165 0.26 1.15 6.11
C ASN A 165 -0.97 1.32 6.99
N VAL A 166 -2.02 1.91 6.43
CA VAL A 166 -3.23 2.31 7.14
C VAL A 166 -4.43 1.56 6.59
N ASN A 167 -5.12 0.81 7.45
CA ASN A 167 -6.37 0.14 7.10
C ASN A 167 -7.53 0.70 7.91
N ILE A 168 -8.60 1.10 7.22
CA ILE A 168 -9.80 1.68 7.79
C ILE A 168 -10.94 0.64 7.72
N PRO A 169 -11.54 0.23 8.85
CA PRO A 169 -12.72 -0.64 8.85
C PRO A 169 -13.91 -0.01 8.11
N ALA A 170 -14.62 -0.80 7.31
CA ALA A 170 -15.81 -0.34 6.58
C ALA A 170 -17.07 -0.41 7.46
N VAL A 171 -17.07 0.35 8.55
CA VAL A 171 -18.19 0.49 9.50
C VAL A 171 -18.59 1.95 9.65
N GLY A 172 -19.73 2.24 10.25
CA GLY A 172 -20.12 3.61 10.54
C GLY A 172 -19.15 4.30 11.50
N GLU A 173 -19.03 5.63 11.44
CA GLU A 173 -18.12 6.40 12.31
C GLU A 173 -18.32 6.10 13.81
N GLN A 174 -19.56 5.88 14.23
CA GLN A 174 -19.92 5.56 15.62
C GLN A 174 -19.48 4.15 16.07
N GLU A 175 -19.13 3.28 15.12
CA GLU A 175 -18.68 1.90 15.34
C GLU A 175 -17.15 1.76 15.30
N ILE A 176 -16.44 2.82 14.90
CA ILE A 176 -14.97 2.86 14.96
C ILE A 176 -14.54 2.82 16.43
N ALA A 177 -13.84 1.76 16.80
CA ALA A 177 -13.39 1.53 18.18
C ALA A 177 -12.20 2.43 18.59
N GLY A 178 -11.54 3.04 17.61
CA GLY A 178 -10.43 3.98 17.80
C GLY A 178 -9.35 3.81 16.73
N VAL A 179 -8.17 4.38 17.02
CA VAL A 179 -6.96 4.25 16.19
C VAL A 179 -5.91 3.47 16.98
N ALA A 180 -5.27 2.48 16.36
CA ALA A 180 -4.23 1.67 16.98
C ALA A 180 -2.95 1.67 16.15
N ILE A 181 -1.82 1.89 16.80
CA ILE A 181 -0.53 1.45 16.23
C ILE A 181 -0.51 -0.07 16.27
N ALA A 182 -0.25 -0.68 15.12
CA ALA A 182 -0.30 -2.13 14.96
C ALA A 182 1.03 -2.68 14.45
N ARG A 183 1.21 -3.99 14.63
CA ARG A 183 2.28 -4.77 13.98
C ARG A 183 1.70 -5.56 12.81
N GLN A 184 2.53 -5.84 11.80
CA GLN A 184 2.13 -6.69 10.68
C GLN A 184 1.79 -8.10 11.19
N GLY A 185 0.56 -8.56 10.94
CA GLY A 185 0.10 -9.92 11.23
C GLY A 185 0.46 -10.91 10.11
N ILE A 186 -0.13 -12.10 10.18
CA ILE A 186 0.05 -13.16 9.16
C ILE A 186 -1.31 -13.56 8.63
N ARG A 187 -1.49 -13.52 7.30
CA ARG A 187 -2.67 -14.03 6.61
C ARG A 187 -2.29 -15.25 5.78
N ARG A 188 -2.78 -16.43 6.19
CA ARG A 188 -2.58 -17.68 5.44
C ARG A 188 -3.86 -18.03 4.71
N TYR A 189 -3.74 -18.70 3.57
CA TYR A 189 -4.89 -19.13 2.78
C TYR A 189 -4.86 -20.66 2.62
N VAL A 190 -6.02 -21.30 2.68
CA VAL A 190 -6.24 -22.70 2.32
C VAL A 190 -7.04 -22.81 1.04
N ASP A 191 -7.01 -23.99 0.43
CA ASP A 191 -7.73 -24.31 -0.81
C ASP A 191 -7.46 -23.35 -1.98
N ILE A 192 -6.23 -22.81 -1.99
CA ILE A 192 -5.74 -21.70 -2.82
C ILE A 192 -6.05 -21.81 -4.32
N PHE A 193 -6.32 -23.01 -4.85
CA PHE A 193 -6.66 -23.20 -6.26
C PHE A 193 -7.97 -23.96 -6.48
N GLU A 194 -8.94 -23.30 -7.11
CA GLU A 194 -10.15 -23.95 -7.60
C GLU A 194 -9.93 -24.44 -9.04
N LYS A 195 -9.99 -25.76 -9.25
CA LYS A 195 -9.87 -26.38 -10.58
C LYS A 195 -11.19 -26.34 -11.34
N ARG A 196 -11.19 -25.81 -12.57
CA ARG A 196 -12.33 -25.83 -13.50
C ARG A 196 -11.93 -26.37 -14.87
N VAL A 197 -12.93 -26.65 -15.71
CA VAL A 197 -12.76 -27.10 -17.10
C VAL A 197 -13.58 -26.20 -18.01
N ASP A 198 -12.95 -25.66 -19.05
CA ASP A 198 -13.60 -24.77 -20.00
C ASP A 198 -14.54 -25.56 -20.95
N PRO A 199 -15.41 -24.88 -21.72
CA PRO A 199 -16.30 -25.54 -22.67
C PRO A 199 -15.60 -26.36 -23.78
N ARG A 200 -14.27 -26.24 -23.92
CA ARG A 200 -13.44 -26.99 -24.88
C ARG A 200 -12.69 -28.14 -24.21
N GLY A 201 -12.97 -28.44 -22.95
CA GLY A 201 -12.34 -29.53 -22.20
C GLY A 201 -10.96 -29.19 -21.63
N LYS A 202 -10.50 -27.92 -21.71
CA LYS A 202 -9.20 -27.53 -21.14
C LYS A 202 -9.35 -27.19 -19.67
N THR A 203 -8.48 -27.77 -18.85
CA THR A 203 -8.42 -27.46 -17.42
C THR A 203 -7.79 -26.08 -17.20
N TYR A 204 -8.35 -25.32 -16.28
CA TYR A 204 -7.76 -24.08 -15.77
C TYR A 204 -8.00 -23.99 -14.25
N TYR A 205 -7.26 -23.11 -13.59
CA TYR A 205 -7.27 -22.98 -12.13
C TYR A 205 -7.47 -21.51 -11.77
N TRP A 206 -8.39 -21.25 -10.86
CA TRP A 206 -8.53 -19.94 -10.23
C TRP A 206 -7.73 -19.92 -8.94
N LEU A 207 -6.95 -18.87 -8.73
CA LEU A 207 -6.44 -18.57 -7.40
C LEU A 207 -7.62 -18.09 -6.55
N ALA A 208 -8.10 -18.93 -5.63
CA ALA A 208 -9.24 -18.67 -4.76
C ALA A 208 -8.93 -19.32 -3.42
N GLY A 209 -8.43 -18.53 -2.47
CA GLY A 209 -8.08 -19.04 -1.14
C GLY A 209 -9.11 -18.59 -0.10
N GLU A 210 -9.46 -19.48 0.81
CA GLU A 210 -10.15 -19.09 2.04
C GLU A 210 -9.12 -18.68 3.08
N LEU A 211 -9.37 -17.59 3.80
CA LEU A 211 -8.47 -17.11 4.84
C LEU A 211 -8.46 -18.12 6.00
N LEU A 212 -7.32 -18.77 6.23
CA LEU A 212 -7.05 -19.46 7.49
C LEU A 212 -7.00 -18.41 8.60
N GLU A 213 -7.71 -18.67 9.69
CA GLU A 213 -7.69 -17.80 10.86
C GLU A 213 -6.27 -17.47 11.33
N ASP A 214 -6.12 -16.25 11.84
CA ASP A 214 -4.86 -15.58 12.12
C ASP A 214 -3.97 -16.47 13.00
N VAL A 215 -2.76 -16.75 12.50
CA VAL A 215 -1.73 -17.35 13.35
C VAL A 215 -1.10 -16.19 14.11
N GLU A 216 -1.45 -16.05 15.39
CA GLU A 216 -0.66 -15.25 16.31
C GLU A 216 0.71 -15.93 16.48
N GLU A 217 1.66 -15.64 15.60
CA GLU A 217 3.05 -15.92 15.93
C GLU A 217 3.46 -15.00 17.08
N VAL A 218 3.96 -15.63 18.14
CA VAL A 218 4.68 -14.97 19.23
C VAL A 218 6.02 -14.53 18.63
N ILE A 219 6.07 -13.31 18.10
CA ILE A 219 7.32 -12.77 17.56
C ILE A 219 8.07 -12.11 18.71
N ASP A 220 9.21 -12.69 19.08
CA ASP A 220 10.14 -12.14 20.08
C ASP A 220 10.79 -10.84 19.56
N HIS A 221 10.06 -9.74 19.76
CA HIS A 221 10.55 -8.37 19.62
C HIS A 221 10.55 -7.71 21.00
N GLN A 222 11.75 -7.41 21.48
CA GLN A 222 12.04 -7.02 22.86
C GLN A 222 11.42 -5.70 23.37
N ASN A 223 10.48 -5.05 22.67
CA ASN A 223 9.94 -3.74 23.15
C ASN A 223 8.47 -3.41 22.79
N PHE A 224 7.72 -4.24 22.03
CA PHE A 224 6.35 -3.89 21.59
C PHE A 224 5.35 -5.08 21.63
N ASP A 225 5.53 -6.01 22.56
CA ASP A 225 4.69 -7.21 22.71
C ASP A 225 3.19 -6.91 23.01
N HIS A 226 2.86 -5.63 23.26
CA HIS A 226 1.50 -5.15 23.51
C HIS A 226 0.77 -4.60 22.27
N ALA A 227 1.46 -4.36 21.14
CA ALA A 227 0.80 -3.86 19.95
C ALA A 227 -0.01 -4.99 19.27
N PRO A 228 -1.32 -4.79 19.00
CA PRO A 228 -2.12 -5.80 18.32
C PRO A 228 -1.63 -5.97 16.87
N THR A 229 -1.93 -7.11 16.26
CA THR A 229 -1.74 -7.25 14.82
C THR A 229 -2.71 -6.34 14.08
N ASP A 230 -2.31 -5.86 12.91
CA ASP A 230 -3.17 -5.13 12.00
C ASP A 230 -4.44 -5.92 11.66
N VAL A 231 -4.32 -7.24 11.47
CA VAL A 231 -5.45 -8.12 11.18
C VAL A 231 -6.46 -8.15 12.33
N SER A 232 -6.00 -8.42 13.56
CA SER A 232 -6.89 -8.53 14.72
C SER A 232 -7.51 -7.19 15.14
N ALA A 233 -6.75 -6.09 15.00
CA ALA A 233 -7.23 -4.75 15.33
C ALA A 233 -8.30 -4.27 14.33
N VAL A 234 -8.10 -4.47 13.01
CA VAL A 234 -9.13 -4.10 12.02
C VAL A 234 -10.42 -4.91 12.20
N ARG A 235 -10.32 -6.20 12.52
CA ARG A 235 -11.49 -7.03 12.86
C ARG A 235 -12.24 -6.53 14.11
N SER A 236 -11.54 -5.83 14.99
CA SER A 236 -12.11 -5.22 16.19
C SER A 236 -12.53 -3.75 15.96
N ASN A 237 -12.74 -3.35 14.69
CA ASN A 237 -13.13 -2.01 14.26
C ASN A 237 -12.15 -0.88 14.64
N TYR A 238 -10.87 -1.19 14.87
CA TYR A 238 -9.83 -0.16 14.97
C TYR A 238 -9.31 0.23 13.59
N ILE A 239 -9.10 1.52 13.37
CA ILE A 239 -8.23 2.00 12.29
C ILE A 239 -6.79 1.65 12.68
N THR A 240 -6.08 0.93 11.82
CA THR A 240 -4.70 0.50 12.12
C THR A 240 -3.70 1.37 11.39
N ILE A 241 -2.60 1.68 12.07
CA ILE A 241 -1.42 2.33 11.49
C ILE A 241 -0.23 1.43 11.76
N THR A 242 0.32 0.82 10.72
CA THR A 242 1.43 -0.12 10.81
C THR A 242 2.66 0.49 10.16
N PRO A 243 3.72 0.83 10.91
CA PRO A 243 4.98 1.27 10.31
C PRO A 243 5.67 0.09 9.61
N LEU A 244 6.06 0.30 8.35
CA LEU A 244 6.72 -0.69 7.51
C LEU A 244 8.12 -0.24 7.08
N GLN A 245 8.92 -1.20 6.63
CA GLN A 245 10.26 -0.99 6.07
C GLN A 245 10.46 -1.84 4.83
N TYR A 246 11.36 -1.42 3.94
CA TYR A 246 11.72 -2.18 2.73
C TYR A 246 12.92 -3.10 2.93
N ASN A 247 13.69 -2.94 4.02
CA ASN A 247 14.86 -3.78 4.28
C ASN A 247 14.42 -5.13 4.86
N LEU A 248 14.42 -6.15 4.01
CA LEU A 248 14.02 -7.52 4.37
C LEU A 248 15.15 -8.35 4.98
N THR A 249 16.30 -7.74 5.30
CA THR A 249 17.44 -8.45 5.91
C THR A 249 17.04 -9.00 7.28
N GLN A 250 17.12 -10.32 7.45
CA GLN A 250 17.01 -10.93 8.78
C GLN A 250 18.31 -10.75 9.56
N PHE A 251 18.44 -9.63 10.27
CA PHE A 251 19.66 -9.27 11.00
C PHE A 251 20.09 -10.33 12.01
N LYS A 252 19.14 -11.02 12.67
CA LYS A 252 19.45 -12.11 13.63
C LYS A 252 20.15 -13.31 12.95
N ALA A 253 20.03 -13.46 11.63
CA ALA A 253 20.65 -14.57 10.89
C ALA A 253 22.05 -14.25 10.36
N LEU A 254 22.50 -12.99 10.41
CA LEU A 254 23.80 -12.58 9.85
C LEU A 254 24.98 -13.24 10.58
N GLU A 255 24.94 -13.29 11.91
CA GLU A 255 26.02 -13.87 12.72
C GLU A 255 26.15 -15.39 12.51
N PRO A 256 25.07 -16.21 12.59
CA PRO A 256 25.16 -17.65 12.27
C PRO A 256 25.62 -17.96 10.84
N LEU A 257 25.30 -17.10 9.86
CA LEU A 257 25.71 -17.32 8.46
C LEU A 257 27.19 -16.97 8.20
N ALA A 258 27.83 -16.19 9.06
CA ALA A 258 29.25 -15.85 8.92
C ALA A 258 30.14 -17.11 8.97
N ASP A 259 29.78 -18.08 9.80
CA ASP A 259 30.50 -19.37 9.90
C ASP A 259 30.28 -20.24 8.66
N LEU A 260 29.09 -20.22 8.07
CA LEU A 260 28.80 -20.91 6.81
C LEU A 260 29.68 -20.40 5.66
N VAL A 261 29.95 -19.09 5.61
CA VAL A 261 30.83 -18.49 4.60
C VAL A 261 32.21 -19.12 4.63
N ALA A 262 32.76 -19.42 5.81
CA ALA A 262 34.07 -20.06 5.93
C ALA A 262 34.09 -21.48 5.31
N ALA A 263 33.01 -22.24 5.44
CA ALA A 263 32.88 -23.58 4.89
C ALA A 263 32.77 -23.59 3.36
N VAL A 264 32.12 -22.59 2.75
CA VAL A 264 31.95 -22.50 1.29
C VAL A 264 33.07 -21.74 0.58
N ARG A 265 34.08 -21.22 1.29
CA ARG A 265 35.19 -20.44 0.69
C ARG A 265 35.97 -21.19 -0.39
N HIS A 266 35.98 -22.52 -0.36
CA HIS A 266 36.69 -23.36 -1.34
C HIS A 266 35.81 -23.81 -2.52
N TRP A 267 34.62 -23.23 -2.74
CA TRP A 267 33.69 -23.65 -3.81
C TRP A 267 34.23 -23.56 -5.24
N ARG A 268 35.40 -22.92 -5.42
CA ARG A 268 36.10 -22.79 -6.71
C ARG A 268 37.35 -23.68 -6.85
N GLN A 269 37.60 -24.59 -5.90
CA GLN A 269 38.59 -25.69 -6.09
C GLN A 269 37.91 -26.88 -6.75
#